data_AF-A0A562I4I9-F1
#
_entry.id   AF-A0A562I4I9-F1
#
_cell.length_a   1.000
_cell.length_b   1.000
_cell.length_c   1.000
_cell.angle_alpha   90.00
_cell.angle_beta   90.00
_cell.angle_gamma   90.00
#
_symmetry.space_group_name_H-M   'P 1'
#
loop_
_entity.id
_entity.type
_entity.pdbx_description
1 polymer ?
#
loop_
_entity_poly.entity_id
_entity_poly.type
_entity_poly.pdbx_seq_one_letter_code
_entity_poly.pdbx_strand_id
1 'polypeptide(L)'
;MYSVEQVAELLGLHVRTVRGYIRAGRLRAVRIGKQYRVARADLDALTGRSQPGATRPAGVAPVEVSSIAQVDGIERAAADRLGTLVLAAANTGADPAHALRVQTVYDEERNRMKIVILGGAAATAELLRLVDAVLEGGNGLLAWEAGEARDA
;
A
#
# COMPACT_ATOMS: atom_id res chain seq x y z
N MET A 1 22.46 3.85 -23.46
CA MET A 1 23.08 4.76 -22.47
C MET A 1 23.03 6.17 -23.01
N TYR A 2 22.92 7.17 -22.14
CA TYR A 2 22.87 8.58 -22.50
C TYR A 2 24.22 9.26 -22.30
N SER A 3 24.54 10.24 -23.13
CA SER A 3 25.62 11.20 -22.85
C SER A 3 25.16 12.23 -21.81
N VAL A 4 26.10 13.00 -21.28
CA VAL A 4 25.81 14.08 -20.32
C VAL A 4 24.93 15.15 -20.96
N GLU A 5 25.15 15.42 -22.25
CA GLU A 5 24.40 16.39 -23.04
C GLU A 5 22.96 15.92 -23.25
N GLN A 6 22.74 14.63 -23.55
CA GLN A 6 21.41 14.05 -23.67
C GLN A 6 20.66 14.05 -22.32
N VAL A 7 21.35 13.78 -21.22
CA VAL A 7 20.75 13.88 -19.87
C VAL A 7 20.36 15.32 -19.54
N ALA A 8 21.19 16.29 -19.91
CA ALA A 8 20.92 17.71 -19.73
C ALA A 8 19.65 18.13 -20.48
N GLU A 9 19.51 17.72 -21.73
CA GLU A 9 18.30 17.96 -22.54
C GLU A 9 17.06 17.31 -21.93
N LEU A 10 17.15 16.04 -21.53
CA LEU A 10 16.02 15.30 -20.93
C LEU A 10 15.53 15.88 -19.60
N LEU A 11 16.41 16.52 -18.83
CA LEU A 11 16.08 17.11 -17.53
C LEU A 11 15.83 18.63 -17.62
N GLY A 12 16.02 19.25 -18.79
CA GLY A 12 16.01 20.71 -18.91
C GLY A 12 17.10 21.40 -18.07
N LEU A 13 18.21 20.71 -17.80
CA LEU A 13 19.31 21.21 -16.96
C LEU A 13 20.51 21.58 -17.82
N HIS A 14 21.35 22.49 -17.33
CA HIS A 14 22.62 22.76 -17.98
C HIS A 14 23.59 21.58 -17.79
N VAL A 15 24.36 21.25 -18.83
CA VAL A 15 25.43 20.23 -18.80
C VAL A 15 26.38 20.37 -17.59
N ARG A 16 26.68 21.60 -17.15
CA ARG A 16 27.54 21.84 -15.98
C ARG A 16 26.91 21.31 -14.69
N THR A 17 25.61 21.45 -14.52
CA THR A 17 24.85 20.93 -13.38
C THR A 17 24.86 19.41 -13.37
N VAL A 18 24.64 18.78 -14.54
CA VAL A 18 24.69 17.32 -14.68
C VAL A 18 26.09 16.79 -14.34
N ARG A 19 27.16 17.44 -14.82
CA ARG A 19 28.55 17.10 -14.44
C ARG A 19 28.80 17.29 -12.93
N GLY A 20 28.20 18.33 -12.34
CA GLY A 20 28.21 18.55 -10.90
C GLY A 20 27.56 17.40 -10.12
N TYR A 21 26.41 16.90 -10.58
CA TYR A 21 25.72 15.76 -9.97
C TYR A 21 26.53 14.46 -10.07
N ILE A 22 27.19 14.22 -11.21
CA ILE A 22 28.07 13.07 -11.37
C ILE A 22 29.26 13.17 -10.40
N ARG A 23 29.90 14.35 -10.31
CA ARG A 23 31.04 14.56 -9.40
C ARG A 23 30.66 14.47 -7.92
N ALA A 24 29.45 14.91 -7.58
CA ALA A 24 28.90 14.83 -6.22
C ALA A 24 28.31 13.45 -5.88
N GLY A 25 28.36 12.47 -6.80
CA GLY A 25 27.80 11.13 -6.61
C GLY A 25 26.27 11.07 -6.63
N ARG A 26 25.58 12.17 -6.91
CA ARG A 26 24.10 12.25 -6.98
C ARG A 26 23.53 11.58 -8.22
N LEU A 27 24.32 11.46 -9.29
CA LEU A 27 23.96 10.75 -10.52
C LEU A 27 25.05 9.73 -10.85
N ARG A 28 24.70 8.44 -10.83
CA ARG A 28 25.64 7.38 -11.22
C ARG A 28 25.90 7.45 -12.72
N ALA A 29 27.18 7.40 -13.08
CA ALA A 29 27.64 7.40 -14.46
C ALA A 29 28.87 6.51 -14.59
N VAL A 30 28.98 5.80 -15.71
CA VAL A 30 30.17 5.03 -16.08
C VAL A 30 31.02 5.82 -17.06
N ARG A 31 32.35 5.68 -16.97
CA ARG A 31 33.27 6.34 -17.89
C ARG A 31 33.61 5.41 -19.04
N ILE A 32 33.21 5.79 -20.25
CA ILE A 32 33.54 5.06 -21.48
C ILE A 32 34.49 5.95 -22.28
N GLY A 33 35.77 5.60 -22.25
CA GLY A 33 36.85 6.43 -22.78
C GLY A 33 36.95 7.79 -22.08
N LYS A 34 36.83 8.87 -22.84
CA LYS A 34 36.87 10.26 -22.32
C LYS A 34 35.51 10.82 -21.92
N GLN A 35 34.44 10.03 -22.06
CA GLN A 35 33.06 10.50 -21.88
C GLN A 35 32.37 9.79 -20.72
N TYR A 36 31.53 10.52 -20.01
CA TYR A 36 30.57 9.91 -19.09
C TYR A 36 29.37 9.38 -19.87
N ARG A 37 28.87 8.24 -19.42
CA ARG A 37 27.66 7.59 -19.91
C ARG A 37 26.77 7.27 -18.73
N VAL A 38 25.49 7.62 -18.87
CA VAL A 38 24.48 7.43 -17.83
C VAL A 38 23.53 6.34 -18.31
N ALA A 39 23.29 5.32 -17.49
CA ALA A 39 22.30 4.31 -17.79
C ALA A 39 20.89 4.89 -17.60
N ARG A 40 19.90 4.36 -18.34
CA ARG A 40 18.51 4.80 -18.20
C ARG A 40 18.01 4.63 -16.76
N ALA A 41 18.31 3.50 -16.14
CA ALA A 41 17.94 3.20 -14.75
C ALA A 41 18.52 4.21 -13.74
N ASP A 42 19.76 4.69 -13.95
CA ASP A 42 20.39 5.66 -13.04
C ASP A 42 19.79 7.07 -13.20
N LEU A 43 19.41 7.45 -14.43
CA LEU A 43 18.67 8.70 -14.68
C LEU A 43 17.27 8.64 -14.07
N ASP A 44 16.58 7.51 -14.25
CA ASP A 44 15.24 7.29 -13.73
C ASP A 44 15.24 7.34 -12.18
N ALA A 45 16.24 6.71 -11.54
CA ALA A 45 16.48 6.79 -10.10
C ALA A 45 16.73 8.22 -9.59
N LEU A 46 17.51 9.04 -10.33
CA LEU A 46 17.70 10.46 -10.00
C LEU A 46 16.37 11.25 -10.01
N THR A 47 15.46 10.91 -10.93
CA THR A 47 14.16 11.58 -11.06
C THR A 47 13.07 11.04 -10.13
N GLY A 48 13.39 10.09 -9.25
CA GLY A 48 12.40 9.42 -8.40
C GLY A 48 11.45 8.50 -9.18
N ARG A 49 11.65 8.34 -10.49
CA ARG A 49 11.03 7.31 -11.31
C ARG A 49 11.80 6.02 -11.08
N SER A 50 11.81 5.52 -9.84
CA SER A 50 12.40 4.22 -9.57
C SER A 50 11.65 3.19 -10.41
N GLN A 51 12.31 2.67 -11.43
CA GLN A 51 11.85 1.45 -12.08
C GLN A 51 12.00 0.33 -11.02
N PRO A 52 10.91 -0.31 -10.56
CA PRO A 52 11.02 -1.43 -9.65
C PRO A 52 11.63 -2.61 -10.43
N GLY A 53 12.96 -2.66 -10.52
CA GLY A 53 13.62 -3.67 -11.35
C GLY A 53 15.14 -3.75 -11.28
N ALA A 54 15.85 -2.83 -10.62
CA ALA A 54 17.29 -2.96 -10.46
C ALA A 54 17.62 -3.65 -9.13
N THR A 55 17.72 -4.98 -9.19
CA THR A 55 18.25 -5.89 -8.14
C THR A 55 17.33 -6.08 -6.93
N ARG A 56 16.19 -6.75 -7.13
CA ARG A 56 15.60 -7.55 -6.05
C ARG A 56 16.18 -8.96 -6.18
N PRO A 57 16.73 -9.58 -5.11
CA PRO A 57 17.09 -11.00 -5.16
C PRO A 57 15.86 -11.77 -5.62
N ALA A 58 16.06 -12.86 -6.38
CA ALA A 58 14.99 -13.73 -6.87
C ALA A 58 14.06 -14.12 -5.71
N GLY A 59 13.01 -13.33 -5.55
CA GLY A 59 12.08 -13.33 -4.44
C GLY A 59 10.75 -13.03 -5.07
N VAL A 60 9.80 -13.91 -4.77
CA VAL A 60 8.43 -13.99 -5.29
C VAL A 60 7.92 -12.64 -5.82
N ALA A 61 7.44 -12.63 -7.07
CA ALA A 61 6.81 -11.46 -7.67
C ALA A 61 5.82 -10.83 -6.67
N PRO A 62 5.84 -9.50 -6.47
CA PRO A 62 4.94 -8.87 -5.52
C PRO A 62 3.50 -9.19 -5.92
N VAL A 63 2.76 -9.86 -5.02
CA VAL A 63 1.36 -10.22 -5.22
C VAL A 63 0.50 -9.11 -4.67
N GLU A 64 -0.18 -8.40 -5.57
CA GLU A 64 -1.25 -7.49 -5.22
C GLU A 64 -2.60 -8.22 -5.24
N VAL A 65 -3.45 -7.88 -4.28
CA VAL A 65 -4.78 -8.44 -4.10
C VAL A 65 -5.79 -7.31 -4.13
N SER A 66 -6.85 -7.52 -4.90
CA SER A 66 -8.10 -6.78 -4.83
C SER A 66 -9.18 -7.76 -4.38
N SER A 67 -9.74 -7.52 -3.20
CA SER A 67 -10.76 -8.40 -2.61
C SER A 67 -11.95 -7.62 -2.12
N ILE A 68 -13.14 -8.17 -2.33
CA ILE A 68 -14.40 -7.67 -1.80
C ILE A 68 -14.97 -8.76 -0.89
N ALA A 69 -15.10 -8.45 0.39
CA ALA A 69 -15.77 -9.30 1.37
C ALA A 69 -17.17 -8.73 1.66
N GLN A 70 -18.16 -9.61 1.74
CA GLN A 70 -19.54 -9.26 2.07
C GLN A 70 -19.97 -10.01 3.32
N VAL A 71 -20.57 -9.28 4.26
CA VAL A 71 -21.16 -9.83 5.47
C VAL A 71 -22.65 -9.51 5.44
N ASP A 72 -23.48 -10.55 5.45
CA ASP A 72 -24.93 -10.47 5.47
C ASP A 72 -25.47 -10.65 6.90
N GLY A 73 -26.58 -9.99 7.23
CA GLY A 73 -27.25 -10.10 8.53
C GLY A 73 -26.51 -9.43 9.69
N ILE A 74 -25.58 -8.50 9.40
CA ILE A 74 -24.83 -7.78 10.43
C ILE A 74 -25.62 -6.60 10.95
N GLU A 75 -25.80 -6.50 12.26
CA GLU A 75 -26.45 -5.37 12.90
C GLU A 75 -25.59 -4.10 12.84
N ARG A 76 -26.23 -2.92 12.85
CA ARG A 76 -25.56 -1.61 12.77
C ARG A 76 -24.41 -1.46 13.78
N ALA A 77 -24.63 -1.82 15.04
CA ALA A 77 -23.60 -1.70 16.08
C ALA A 77 -22.40 -2.64 15.85
N ALA A 78 -22.62 -3.80 15.23
CA ALA A 78 -21.55 -4.72 14.86
C ALA A 78 -20.81 -4.20 13.61
N ALA A 79 -21.53 -3.64 12.64
CA ALA A 79 -20.95 -3.04 11.43
C ALA A 79 -20.05 -1.84 11.73
N ASP A 80 -20.47 -0.94 12.65
CA ASP A 80 -19.67 0.22 13.06
C ASP A 80 -18.36 -0.20 13.76
N ARG A 81 -18.43 -1.24 14.59
CA ARG A 81 -17.26 -1.82 15.25
C ARG A 81 -16.33 -2.49 14.26
N LEU A 82 -16.87 -3.28 13.33
CA LEU A 82 -16.09 -3.92 12.28
C LEU A 82 -15.42 -2.88 11.38
N GLY A 83 -16.12 -1.80 11.03
CA GLY A 83 -15.56 -0.68 10.27
C GLY A 83 -14.37 -0.04 10.97
N THR A 84 -14.51 0.24 12.27
CA THR A 84 -13.44 0.82 13.09
C THR A 84 -12.22 -0.11 13.17
N LEU A 85 -12.44 -1.40 13.42
CA LEU A 85 -11.37 -2.39 13.51
C LEU A 85 -10.62 -2.53 12.19
N VAL A 86 -11.35 -2.61 11.08
CA VAL A 86 -10.77 -2.72 9.73
C VAL A 86 -9.93 -1.49 9.38
N LEU A 87 -10.42 -0.29 9.68
CA LEU A 87 -9.67 0.95 9.48
C LEU A 87 -8.43 1.03 10.35
N ALA A 88 -8.51 0.62 11.63
CA ALA A 88 -7.36 0.59 12.53
C ALA A 88 -6.29 -0.40 12.04
N ALA A 89 -6.70 -1.61 11.65
CA ALA A 89 -5.82 -2.64 11.13
C ALA A 89 -5.09 -2.18 9.85
N ALA A 90 -5.80 -1.53 8.93
CA ALA A 90 -5.22 -0.98 7.71
C ALA A 90 -4.10 0.05 7.95
N ASN A 91 -4.19 0.80 9.06
CA ASN A 91 -3.21 1.84 9.43
C ASN A 91 -2.07 1.35 10.34
N THR A 92 -2.15 0.13 10.87
CA THR A 92 -1.17 -0.39 11.84
C THR A 92 0.03 -1.07 11.16
N GLY A 93 -0.09 -1.41 9.86
CA GLY A 93 0.99 -2.01 9.07
C GLY A 93 2.19 -1.07 8.92
N ALA A 94 3.30 -1.40 9.60
CA ALA A 94 4.49 -0.56 9.76
C ALA A 94 5.30 -0.24 8.47
N ASP A 95 4.83 -0.67 7.29
CA ASP A 95 5.47 -0.34 6.01
C ASP A 95 4.55 0.55 5.13
N PRO A 96 4.87 1.86 5.01
CA PRO A 96 4.12 2.78 4.15
C PRO A 96 4.08 2.35 2.68
N ALA A 97 5.03 1.53 2.21
CA ALA A 97 5.07 1.04 0.84
C ALA A 97 4.08 -0.11 0.57
N HIS A 98 3.50 -0.71 1.62
CA HIS A 98 2.54 -1.82 1.52
C HIS A 98 1.26 -1.55 2.33
N ALA A 99 0.90 -0.28 2.53
CA ALA A 99 -0.30 0.11 3.24
C ALA A 99 -1.56 -0.44 2.54
N LEU A 100 -2.45 -1.06 3.33
CA LEU A 100 -3.74 -1.53 2.82
C LEU A 100 -4.66 -0.33 2.60
N ARG A 101 -5.27 -0.25 1.42
CA ARG A 101 -6.40 0.65 1.19
C ARG A 101 -7.69 -0.11 1.41
N VAL A 102 -8.48 0.34 2.39
CA VAL A 102 -9.76 -0.29 2.73
C VAL A 102 -10.91 0.70 2.61
N GLN A 103 -12.04 0.25 2.08
CA GLN A 103 -13.30 0.98 2.03
C GLN A 103 -14.42 0.09 2.57
N THR A 104 -15.28 0.65 3.41
CA THR A 104 -16.42 -0.06 3.99
C THR A 104 -17.72 0.63 3.61
N VAL A 105 -18.73 -0.14 3.22
CA VAL A 105 -20.08 0.36 2.92
C VAL A 105 -21.07 -0.51 3.68
N TYR A 106 -21.91 0.12 4.50
CA TYR A 106 -23.00 -0.54 5.21
C TYR A 106 -24.35 -0.14 4.60
N ASP A 107 -25.17 -1.14 4.29
CA ASP A 107 -26.54 -1.00 3.81
C ASP A 107 -27.49 -1.41 4.94
N GLU A 108 -28.17 -0.42 5.52
CA GLU A 108 -29.11 -0.60 6.64
C GLU A 108 -30.34 -1.41 6.24
N GLU A 109 -30.90 -1.15 5.06
CA GLU A 109 -32.12 -1.82 4.60
C GLU A 109 -31.90 -3.33 4.42
N ARG A 110 -30.68 -3.71 4.07
CA ARG A 110 -30.28 -5.11 3.81
C ARG A 110 -29.48 -5.74 4.93
N ASN A 111 -29.21 -5.03 6.03
CA ASN A 111 -28.31 -5.45 7.11
C ASN A 111 -27.01 -6.05 6.56
N ARG A 112 -26.36 -5.34 5.64
CA ARG A 112 -25.25 -5.85 4.84
C ARG A 112 -24.07 -4.92 4.85
N MET A 113 -22.89 -5.46 5.14
CA MET A 113 -21.63 -4.72 5.05
C MET A 113 -20.78 -5.26 3.90
N LYS A 114 -20.22 -4.34 3.11
CA LYS A 114 -19.21 -4.63 2.09
C LYS A 114 -17.88 -4.01 2.51
N ILE A 115 -16.80 -4.79 2.38
CA ILE A 115 -15.44 -4.36 2.67
C ILE A 115 -14.61 -4.57 1.41
N VAL A 116 -14.07 -3.49 0.85
CA VAL A 116 -13.20 -3.50 -0.33
C VAL A 116 -11.78 -3.28 0.13
N ILE A 117 -10.88 -4.22 -0.15
CA ILE A 117 -9.48 -4.23 0.29
C ILE A 117 -8.58 -4.26 -0.93
N LEU A 118 -7.59 -3.37 -0.97
CA LEU A 118 -6.55 -3.32 -1.97
C LEU A 118 -5.19 -3.31 -1.27
N GLY A 119 -4.27 -4.21 -1.66
CA GLY A 119 -2.89 -4.19 -1.19
C GLY A 119 -2.20 -5.55 -1.28
N GLY A 120 -1.15 -5.75 -0.49
CA GLY A 120 -0.33 -6.95 -0.54
C GLY A 120 -1.04 -8.20 0.01
N ALA A 121 -0.78 -9.36 -0.61
CA ALA A 121 -1.46 -10.62 -0.24
C ALA A 121 -1.34 -11.00 1.25
N ALA A 122 -0.17 -10.82 1.87
CA ALA A 122 0.04 -11.16 3.28
C ALA A 122 -0.80 -10.27 4.22
N ALA A 123 -0.80 -8.97 3.98
CA ALA A 123 -1.56 -8.00 4.76
C ALA A 123 -3.09 -8.21 4.56
N THR A 124 -3.53 -8.47 3.33
CA THR A 124 -4.93 -8.82 3.06
C THR A 124 -5.35 -10.09 3.81
N ALA A 125 -4.51 -11.13 3.82
CA ALA A 125 -4.80 -12.36 4.55
C ALA A 125 -4.89 -12.14 6.07
N GLU A 126 -4.02 -11.32 6.64
CA GLU A 126 -4.07 -10.94 8.06
C GLU A 126 -5.36 -10.19 8.40
N LEU A 127 -5.73 -9.20 7.57
CA LEU A 127 -6.99 -8.47 7.76
C LEU A 127 -8.21 -9.39 7.68
N LEU A 128 -8.24 -10.32 6.73
CA LEU A 128 -9.35 -11.27 6.62
C LEU A 128 -9.45 -12.19 7.83
N ARG A 129 -8.32 -12.65 8.41
CA ARG A 129 -8.34 -13.41 9.68
C ARG A 129 -8.87 -12.59 10.84
N LEU A 130 -8.54 -11.29 10.92
CA LEU A 130 -9.06 -10.41 11.95
C LEU A 130 -10.57 -10.20 11.81
N VAL A 131 -11.06 -10.00 10.58
CA VAL A 131 -12.50 -9.90 10.29
C VAL A 131 -13.22 -11.18 10.70
N ASP A 132 -12.68 -12.34 10.29
CA ASP A 132 -13.24 -13.65 10.61
C ASP A 132 -13.30 -13.90 12.12
N ALA A 133 -12.21 -13.61 12.85
CA ALA A 133 -12.17 -13.76 14.30
C ALA A 133 -13.18 -12.86 15.05
N VAL A 134 -13.50 -11.68 14.51
CA VAL A 134 -14.52 -10.77 15.08
C VAL A 134 -15.94 -11.24 14.76
N LEU A 135 -16.14 -11.92 13.64
CA LEU A 135 -17.44 -12.46 13.22
C LEU A 135 -17.75 -13.81 13.87
N GLU A 136 -16.77 -14.72 13.96
CA GLU A 136 -16.89 -16.02 14.63
C GLU A 136 -16.82 -15.89 16.14
N GLY A 137 -16.02 -14.94 16.63
CA GLY A 137 -15.91 -14.63 18.03
C GLY A 137 -17.16 -13.91 18.50
N GLY A 138 -17.99 -14.61 19.27
CA GLY A 138 -18.81 -14.03 20.34
C GLY A 138 -17.93 -13.39 21.42
N ASN A 139 -16.95 -12.57 21.03
CA ASN A 139 -16.26 -11.66 21.92
C ASN A 139 -17.34 -10.74 22.47
N GLY A 140 -17.55 -10.79 23.78
CA GLY A 140 -18.51 -9.98 24.54
C GLY A 140 -18.40 -8.46 24.38
N LEU A 141 -17.67 -7.98 23.38
CA LEU A 141 -17.91 -6.69 22.75
C LEU A 141 -19.35 -6.60 22.22
N LEU A 142 -19.87 -7.59 21.47
CA LEU A 142 -21.23 -7.48 20.88
C LEU A 142 -22.39 -7.71 21.87
N ALA A 143 -22.13 -8.17 23.09
CA ALA A 143 -23.15 -8.52 24.08
C ALA A 143 -23.18 -7.54 25.27
N TRP A 144 -23.75 -6.35 25.07
CA TRP A 144 -24.35 -5.46 26.08
C TRP A 144 -25.21 -4.47 25.28
N GLU A 145 -26.51 -4.23 25.49
CA GLU A 145 -27.49 -4.52 26.52
C GLU A 145 -28.80 -4.98 25.85
N ALA A 146 -29.34 -6.13 26.25
CA ALA A 146 -30.76 -6.40 26.07
C ALA A 146 -31.21 -7.35 27.17
N GLY A 147 -31.46 -6.82 28.37
CA GLY A 147 -32.03 -7.64 29.43
C GLY A 147 -31.93 -7.10 30.84
N GLU A 148 -32.39 -5.86 31.11
CA GLU A 148 -32.95 -5.55 32.44
C GLU A 148 -33.92 -4.36 32.36
N ALA A 149 -35.03 -4.54 31.64
CA ALA A 149 -36.20 -3.68 31.78
C ALA A 149 -37.45 -4.49 31.48
N ARG A 150 -37.73 -5.45 32.37
CA ARG A 150 -39.05 -6.04 32.64
C ARG A 150 -38.88 -7.19 33.63
N ASP A 151 -39.06 -6.91 34.91
CA ASP A 151 -40.13 -7.56 35.68
C ASP A 151 -40.28 -6.92 37.08
N ALA A 152 -41.55 -6.79 37.45
CA ALA A 152 -42.16 -6.46 38.75
C ALA A 152 -42.03 -5.02 39.30
#